data_AF-A0A366MSS1-F1
#
_entry.id   AF-A0A366MSS1-F1
#
_cell.length_a   1.000
_cell.length_b   1.000
_cell.length_c   1.000
_cell.angle_alpha   90.00
_cell.angle_beta   90.00
_cell.angle_gamma   90.00
#
_symmetry.space_group_name_H-M   'P 1'
#
loop_
_entity.id
_entity.type
_entity.pdbx_description
1 polymer ?
#
loop_
_entity_poly.entity_id
_entity_poly.type
_entity_poly.pdbx_seq_one_letter_code
_entity_poly.pdbx_strand_id
1 'polypeptide(L)'
;MKKILKANKKLLIFFSFLISTFVLVHYTDLDDKLLFKLFASETSIIPKSEYRYNLKEIKEVKKNLSGITYNDKTDTLFAITNSPRDIYEFDKEGNVLRIIDLKGFRDTEDLTYIKDDMFAILDEELSAFFIVNIYKDTKLIDKKHIIKEFYLDVRNFENFGLEGISYDNIDDIFYLVNERNPKKIVLVKGVMKNNPIEIKIKDKLLDNNTYLSDFSAIHFDEKTRHFYVLSDESSLLGRVEDKKDFSKYLDLMDNEISSKMVNPEGITKDSKGNIYIVGEPNLFLSIKRDEVLD
;
A
#
# COMPACT_ATOMS: atom_id res chain seq x y z
N MET A 1 -11.34 -51.06 28.15
CA MET A 1 -12.00 -50.26 27.09
C MET A 1 -12.36 -48.82 27.49
N LYS A 2 -13.10 -48.55 28.59
CA LYS A 2 -13.53 -47.18 28.95
C LYS A 2 -12.39 -46.15 29.19
N LYS A 3 -11.22 -46.55 29.71
CA LYS A 3 -10.05 -45.65 29.88
C LYS A 3 -9.39 -45.24 28.56
N ILE A 4 -9.33 -46.14 27.57
CA ILE A 4 -8.70 -45.90 26.26
C ILE A 4 -9.57 -44.95 25.43
N LEU A 5 -10.91 -45.12 25.43
CA LEU A 5 -11.82 -44.16 24.80
C LEU A 5 -11.75 -42.76 25.43
N LYS A 6 -11.56 -42.66 26.75
CA LYS A 6 -11.48 -41.38 27.48
C LYS A 6 -10.16 -40.64 27.21
N ALA A 7 -9.05 -41.37 27.02
CA ALA A 7 -7.76 -40.82 26.60
C ALA A 7 -7.83 -40.29 25.16
N ASN A 8 -8.45 -41.04 24.24
CA ASN A 8 -8.66 -40.59 22.86
C ASN A 8 -9.55 -39.35 22.78
N LYS A 9 -10.57 -39.22 23.62
CA LYS A 9 -11.42 -38.02 23.68
C LYS A 9 -10.65 -36.79 24.19
N LYS A 10 -9.77 -36.94 25.18
CA LYS A 10 -8.90 -35.84 25.65
C LYS A 10 -7.89 -35.41 24.59
N LEU A 11 -7.32 -36.37 23.86
CA LEU A 11 -6.38 -36.11 22.77
C LEU A 11 -7.08 -35.36 21.62
N LEU A 12 -8.30 -35.78 21.25
CA LEU A 12 -9.09 -35.12 20.21
C LEU A 12 -9.46 -33.67 20.58
N ILE A 13 -9.83 -33.43 21.85
CA ILE A 13 -10.12 -32.08 22.36
C ILE A 13 -8.86 -31.22 22.33
N PHE A 14 -7.70 -31.77 22.70
CA PHE A 14 -6.42 -31.06 22.65
C PHE A 14 -6.02 -30.69 21.21
N PHE A 15 -6.13 -31.61 20.26
CA PHE A 15 -5.87 -31.31 18.84
C PHE A 15 -6.87 -30.31 18.26
N SER A 16 -8.16 -30.42 18.60
CA SER A 16 -9.18 -29.45 18.17
C SER A 16 -8.89 -28.06 18.74
N PHE A 17 -8.42 -27.97 19.99
CA PHE A 17 -8.01 -26.71 20.60
C PHE A 17 -6.74 -26.16 19.95
N LEU A 18 -5.77 -27.01 19.61
CA LEU A 18 -4.55 -26.60 18.92
C LEU A 18 -4.86 -26.06 17.52
N ILE A 19 -5.72 -26.75 16.77
CA ILE A 19 -6.19 -26.32 15.45
C ILE A 19 -7.00 -25.04 15.56
N SER A 20 -7.94 -24.94 16.52
CA SER A 20 -8.72 -23.70 16.69
C SER A 20 -7.84 -22.54 17.11
N THR A 21 -6.82 -22.77 17.93
CA THR A 21 -5.87 -21.73 18.34
C THR A 21 -4.98 -21.34 17.16
N PHE A 22 -4.50 -22.29 16.36
CA PHE A 22 -3.72 -22.03 15.15
C PHE A 22 -4.54 -21.24 14.12
N VAL A 23 -5.78 -21.66 13.87
CA VAL A 23 -6.72 -20.96 12.98
C VAL A 23 -7.04 -19.58 13.53
N LEU A 24 -7.26 -19.43 14.84
CA LEU A 24 -7.50 -18.11 15.45
C LEU A 24 -6.26 -17.22 15.30
N VAL A 25 -5.07 -17.73 15.58
CA VAL A 25 -3.79 -17.00 15.46
C VAL A 25 -3.59 -16.51 14.04
N HIS A 26 -3.79 -17.38 13.05
CA HIS A 26 -3.63 -17.06 11.64
C HIS A 26 -4.75 -16.18 11.09
N TYR A 27 -5.99 -16.34 11.57
CA TYR A 27 -7.15 -15.52 11.16
C TYR A 27 -7.15 -14.12 11.79
N THR A 28 -6.36 -13.91 12.85
CA THR A 28 -6.25 -12.62 13.54
C THR A 28 -4.88 -11.97 13.37
N ASP A 29 -4.04 -12.56 12.51
CA ASP A 29 -2.67 -12.11 12.20
C ASP A 29 -1.80 -11.94 13.47
N LEU A 30 -2.16 -12.68 14.53
CA LEU A 30 -1.45 -12.65 15.80
C LEU A 30 -0.06 -13.25 15.67
N ASP A 31 0.14 -14.19 14.74
CA ASP A 31 1.44 -14.72 14.37
C ASP A 31 2.34 -13.64 13.77
N ASP A 32 1.86 -12.86 12.81
CA ASP A 32 2.62 -11.76 12.21
C ASP A 32 3.00 -10.70 13.24
N LYS A 33 2.02 -10.24 14.02
CA LYS A 33 2.25 -9.21 15.06
C LYS A 33 3.14 -9.73 16.18
N LEU A 34 3.08 -11.01 16.52
CA LEU A 34 3.95 -11.64 17.52
C LEU A 34 5.36 -11.84 16.99
N LEU A 35 5.51 -12.35 15.76
CA LEU A 35 6.79 -12.49 15.08
C LEU A 35 7.45 -11.12 14.97
N PHE A 36 6.68 -10.10 14.60
CA PHE A 36 7.13 -8.72 14.57
C PHE A 36 7.62 -8.23 15.94
N LYS A 37 6.81 -8.37 17.01
CA LYS A 37 7.21 -7.99 18.38
C LYS A 37 8.49 -8.68 18.85
N LEU A 38 8.82 -9.85 18.31
CA LEU A 38 10.03 -10.59 18.66
C LEU A 38 11.28 -10.12 17.90
N PHE A 39 11.13 -9.57 16.69
CA PHE A 39 12.25 -9.25 15.81
C PHE A 39 12.47 -7.76 15.53
N ALA A 40 11.44 -6.92 15.66
CA ALA A 40 11.56 -5.50 15.42
C ALA A 40 12.07 -4.73 16.65
N SER A 41 12.92 -3.73 16.42
CA SER A 41 13.24 -2.76 17.47
C SER A 41 12.01 -1.89 17.73
N GLU A 42 11.47 -1.90 18.95
CA GLU A 42 10.29 -1.11 19.35
C GLU A 42 10.50 0.40 19.11
N THR A 43 10.18 0.89 17.92
CA THR A 43 9.96 2.30 17.64
C THR A 43 8.82 2.45 16.64
N SER A 44 7.68 3.00 17.08
CA SER A 44 6.63 3.35 16.13
C SER A 44 7.16 4.41 15.16
N ILE A 45 6.73 4.35 13.89
CA ILE A 45 6.98 5.42 12.89
C ILE A 45 6.46 6.77 13.40
N ILE A 46 5.46 6.71 14.29
CA ILE A 46 4.73 7.85 14.84
C ILE A 46 4.85 7.81 16.38
N PRO A 47 5.61 8.72 17.02
CA PRO A 47 5.59 8.86 18.48
C PRO A 47 4.16 9.09 18.97
N LYS A 48 3.71 8.32 19.97
CA LYS A 48 2.30 8.28 20.45
C LYS A 48 1.74 9.63 20.92
N SER A 49 2.55 10.68 21.08
CA SER A 49 2.17 11.96 21.70
C SER A 49 2.11 13.17 20.76
N GLU A 50 2.26 13.01 19.44
CA GLU A 50 2.42 14.16 18.51
C GLU A 50 1.50 14.14 17.27
N TYR A 51 0.49 13.27 17.20
CA TYR A 51 -0.27 13.06 15.97
C TYR A 51 -1.79 12.94 16.18
N ARG A 52 -2.53 13.62 15.31
CA ARG A 52 -3.98 13.57 15.20
C ARG A 52 -4.39 12.60 14.09
N TYR A 53 -5.22 11.64 14.47
CA TYR A 53 -5.84 10.67 13.57
C TYR A 53 -7.24 11.17 13.19
N ASN A 54 -7.59 11.09 11.92
CA ASN A 54 -8.93 11.35 11.43
C ASN A 54 -9.30 10.34 10.36
N LEU A 55 -10.35 9.55 10.62
CA LEU A 55 -10.92 8.58 9.70
C LEU A 55 -12.23 9.13 9.14
N LYS A 56 -12.42 9.02 7.82
CA LYS A 56 -13.58 9.52 7.10
C LYS A 56 -14.01 8.50 6.04
N GLU A 57 -15.32 8.33 5.89
CA GLU A 57 -15.91 7.64 4.74
C GLU A 57 -16.08 8.63 3.58
N ILE A 58 -15.58 8.28 2.39
CA ILE A 58 -15.68 9.09 1.17
C ILE A 58 -16.94 8.67 0.40
N LYS A 59 -18.06 9.37 0.63
CA LYS A 59 -19.39 8.99 0.12
C LYS A 59 -19.49 8.96 -1.40
N GLU A 60 -18.69 9.76 -2.08
CA GLU A 60 -18.60 9.83 -3.53
C GLU A 60 -17.96 8.58 -4.13
N VAL A 61 -17.06 7.92 -3.37
CA VAL A 61 -16.46 6.65 -3.74
C VAL A 61 -17.38 5.51 -3.30
N LYS A 62 -17.88 4.73 -4.25
CA LYS A 62 -18.87 3.69 -3.97
C LYS A 62 -18.27 2.41 -3.39
N LYS A 63 -17.10 2.02 -3.88
CA LYS A 63 -16.38 0.78 -3.54
C LYS A 63 -15.01 0.77 -4.22
N ASN A 64 -14.19 -0.21 -3.83
CA ASN A 64 -12.92 -0.55 -4.49
C ASN A 64 -11.94 0.62 -4.57
N LEU A 65 -11.84 1.42 -3.50
CA LEU A 65 -10.79 2.41 -3.34
C LEU A 65 -9.47 1.69 -3.05
N SER A 66 -8.49 1.85 -3.93
CA SER A 66 -7.23 1.11 -3.89
C SER A 66 -6.05 2.06 -3.64
N GLY A 67 -5.37 2.54 -4.67
CA GLY A 67 -4.21 3.43 -4.52
C GLY A 67 -4.46 4.90 -4.17
N ILE A 68 -3.44 5.57 -3.62
CA ILE A 68 -3.43 7.02 -3.32
C ILE A 68 -2.02 7.62 -3.47
N THR A 69 -1.94 8.86 -3.97
CA THR A 69 -0.69 9.62 -4.10
C THR A 69 -0.88 11.10 -3.78
N TYR A 70 0.17 11.75 -3.31
CA TYR A 70 0.20 13.20 -3.04
C TYR A 70 0.79 13.95 -4.23
N ASN A 71 0.09 14.99 -4.68
CA ASN A 71 0.54 15.91 -5.71
C ASN A 71 1.09 17.19 -5.06
N ASP A 72 2.40 17.38 -5.10
CA ASP A 72 3.06 18.52 -4.49
C ASP A 72 2.77 19.86 -5.17
N LYS A 73 2.40 19.86 -6.45
CA LYS A 73 2.09 21.04 -7.24
C LYS A 73 0.77 21.68 -6.83
N THR A 74 -0.21 20.85 -6.47
CA THR A 74 -1.56 21.29 -6.11
C THR A 74 -1.85 21.20 -4.61
N ASP A 75 -0.95 20.57 -3.83
CA ASP A 75 -1.13 20.28 -2.40
C ASP A 75 -2.42 19.47 -2.13
N THR A 76 -2.75 18.56 -3.06
CA THR A 76 -3.92 17.68 -3.02
C THR A 76 -3.50 16.21 -3.11
N LEU A 77 -4.46 15.33 -2.86
CA LEU A 77 -4.31 13.89 -2.95
C LEU A 77 -5.07 13.37 -4.18
N PHE A 78 -4.54 12.36 -4.84
CA PHE A 78 -5.21 11.66 -5.93
C PHE A 78 -5.33 10.19 -5.55
N ALA A 79 -6.53 9.62 -5.62
CA ALA A 79 -6.77 8.21 -5.37
C ALA A 79 -7.46 7.56 -6.56
N ILE A 80 -7.31 6.25 -6.69
CA ILE A 80 -7.87 5.48 -7.80
C ILE A 80 -8.80 4.38 -7.29
N THR A 81 -9.79 4.04 -8.09
CA THR A 81 -10.64 2.88 -7.84
C THR A 81 -10.52 1.86 -8.95
N ASN A 82 -10.56 0.57 -8.60
CA ASN A 82 -10.57 -0.53 -9.57
C ASN A 82 -11.91 -0.62 -10.31
N SER A 83 -13.04 -0.57 -9.59
CA SER A 83 -14.38 -0.71 -10.19
C SER A 83 -15.42 0.08 -9.38
N PRO A 84 -15.98 1.19 -9.89
CA PRO A 84 -15.74 1.80 -11.20
C PRO A 84 -14.27 2.26 -11.36
N ARG A 85 -13.81 2.48 -12.60
CA ARG A 85 -12.44 2.93 -12.88
C ARG A 85 -12.42 4.44 -12.95
N ASP A 86 -12.13 5.07 -11.82
CA ASP A 86 -12.13 6.52 -11.68
C ASP A 86 -10.89 6.95 -10.88
N ILE A 87 -10.42 8.17 -11.15
CA ILE A 87 -9.48 8.88 -10.27
C ILE A 87 -10.27 9.97 -9.54
N TYR A 88 -10.03 10.09 -8.25
CA TYR A 88 -10.60 11.11 -7.39
C TYR A 88 -9.49 12.04 -6.93
N GLU A 89 -9.69 13.35 -7.05
CA GLU A 89 -8.83 14.33 -6.40
C GLU A 89 -9.48 14.77 -5.08
N PHE A 90 -8.74 14.70 -3.98
CA PHE A 90 -9.15 15.09 -2.65
C PHE A 90 -8.31 16.26 -2.13
N ASP A 91 -8.90 17.10 -1.27
CA ASP A 91 -8.07 17.87 -0.34
C ASP A 91 -7.45 16.95 0.74
N LYS A 92 -6.58 17.50 1.59
CA LYS A 92 -5.90 16.74 2.65
C LYS A 92 -6.82 16.39 3.82
N GLU A 93 -8.09 16.78 3.77
CA GLU A 93 -9.14 16.47 4.73
C GLU A 93 -10.07 15.36 4.20
N GLY A 94 -9.80 14.87 2.98
CA GLY A 94 -10.58 13.83 2.31
C GLY A 94 -11.89 14.37 1.73
N ASN A 95 -12.00 15.64 1.38
CA ASN A 95 -13.14 16.15 0.61
C ASN A 95 -12.86 16.01 -0.89
N VAL A 96 -13.80 15.44 -1.63
CA VAL A 96 -13.67 15.24 -3.08
C VAL A 96 -13.78 16.56 -3.82
N LEU A 97 -12.74 16.90 -4.58
CA LEU A 97 -12.66 18.11 -5.41
C LEU A 97 -13.17 17.84 -6.82
N ARG A 98 -12.87 16.66 -7.38
CA ARG A 98 -13.37 16.20 -8.67
C ARG A 98 -13.16 14.69 -8.85
N ILE A 99 -13.84 14.17 -9.86
CA ILE A 99 -13.75 12.79 -10.35
C ILE A 99 -13.31 12.85 -11.82
N ILE A 100 -12.47 11.90 -12.22
CA ILE A 100 -11.89 11.75 -13.55
C ILE A 100 -12.13 10.30 -14.00
N ASP A 101 -12.90 10.13 -15.07
CA ASP A 101 -13.22 8.79 -15.58
C ASP A 101 -11.97 8.16 -16.23
N LEU A 102 -11.82 6.84 -16.09
CA LEU A 102 -10.79 6.07 -16.79
C LEU A 102 -11.40 5.16 -17.85
N LYS A 103 -10.84 5.20 -19.06
CA LYS A 103 -11.32 4.41 -20.20
C LYS A 103 -10.21 3.60 -20.84
N GLY A 104 -10.48 2.32 -21.07
CA GLY A 104 -9.55 1.39 -21.72
C GLY A 104 -8.59 0.67 -20.77
N PHE A 105 -8.68 0.96 -19.48
CA PHE A 105 -8.05 0.24 -18.38
C PHE A 105 -8.87 -1.00 -17.98
N ARG A 106 -8.26 -1.93 -17.24
CA ARG A 106 -8.82 -3.24 -16.87
C ARG A 106 -8.91 -3.42 -15.37
N ASP A 107 -7.79 -3.32 -14.66
CA ASP A 107 -7.73 -3.64 -13.23
C ASP A 107 -6.79 -2.64 -12.57
N THR A 108 -7.30 -1.42 -12.33
CA THR A 108 -6.46 -0.32 -11.85
C THR A 108 -6.31 -0.39 -10.34
N GLU A 109 -5.11 -0.74 -9.90
CA GLU A 109 -4.80 -0.88 -8.47
C GLU A 109 -4.24 0.42 -7.89
N ASP A 110 -3.18 0.98 -8.46
CA ASP A 110 -2.51 2.12 -7.85
C ASP A 110 -2.13 3.21 -8.86
N LEU A 111 -1.79 4.39 -8.34
CA LEU A 111 -1.31 5.53 -9.09
C LEU A 111 -0.23 6.27 -8.31
N THR A 112 0.74 6.83 -9.02
CA THR A 112 1.77 7.65 -8.39
C THR A 112 2.01 8.95 -9.14
N TYR A 113 2.13 10.04 -8.40
CA TYR A 113 2.53 11.32 -8.95
C TYR A 113 4.02 11.29 -9.31
N ILE A 114 4.37 11.88 -10.46
CA ILE A 114 5.73 11.88 -10.98
C ILE A 114 6.33 13.28 -10.85
N LYS A 115 5.75 14.24 -11.59
CA LYS A 115 6.08 15.67 -11.57
C LYS A 115 5.12 16.42 -12.49
N ASP A 116 5.01 17.73 -12.29
CA ASP A 116 4.20 18.62 -13.12
C ASP A 116 2.73 18.17 -13.17
N ASP A 117 2.27 17.68 -14.32
CA ASP A 117 0.93 17.10 -14.50
C ASP A 117 1.01 15.58 -14.75
N MET A 118 2.19 14.96 -14.63
CA MET A 118 2.41 13.57 -14.95
C MET A 118 2.15 12.63 -13.77
N PHE A 119 1.44 11.56 -14.07
CA PHE A 119 1.15 10.45 -13.16
C PHE A 119 1.45 9.12 -13.87
N ALA A 120 1.73 8.07 -13.11
CA ALA A 120 1.64 6.71 -13.59
C ALA A 120 0.39 6.03 -12.99
N ILE A 121 -0.33 5.27 -13.81
CA ILE A 121 -1.44 4.42 -13.39
C ILE A 121 -1.00 2.97 -13.57
N LEU A 122 -1.07 2.17 -12.51
CA LEU A 122 -0.81 0.73 -12.49
C LEU A 122 -2.09 -0.02 -12.88
N ASP A 123 -1.95 -1.04 -13.72
CA ASP A 123 -3.05 -1.92 -14.15
C ASP A 123 -2.58 -3.39 -14.05
N GLU A 124 -3.18 -4.15 -13.14
CA GLU A 124 -2.79 -5.52 -12.80
C GLU A 124 -3.06 -6.49 -13.96
N GLU A 125 -4.29 -6.52 -14.48
CA GLU A 125 -4.68 -7.43 -15.58
C GLU A 125 -3.84 -7.16 -16.85
N LEU A 126 -3.46 -5.91 -17.09
CA LEU A 126 -2.56 -5.56 -18.20
C LEU A 126 -1.08 -5.76 -17.88
N SER A 127 -0.75 -6.00 -16.61
CA SER A 127 0.61 -6.13 -16.10
C SER A 127 1.51 -4.98 -16.53
N ALA A 128 0.99 -3.76 -16.40
CA ALA A 128 1.61 -2.57 -16.97
C ALA A 128 1.35 -1.34 -16.12
N PHE A 129 2.17 -0.32 -16.33
CA PHE A 129 1.82 1.03 -15.90
C PHE A 129 1.88 2.02 -17.06
N PHE A 130 1.02 3.02 -17.00
CA PHE A 130 0.78 3.99 -18.06
C PHE A 130 1.04 5.41 -17.56
N ILE A 131 1.88 6.15 -18.27
CA ILE A 131 2.19 7.54 -17.98
C ILE A 131 1.13 8.42 -18.64
N VAL A 132 0.49 9.28 -17.85
CA VAL A 132 -0.62 10.15 -18.26
C VAL A 132 -0.38 11.57 -17.79
N ASN A 133 -1.05 12.54 -18.43
CA ASN A 133 -1.15 13.90 -17.91
C ASN A 133 -2.54 14.12 -17.30
N ILE A 134 -2.57 14.65 -16.09
CA ILE A 134 -3.79 15.07 -15.39
C ILE A 134 -3.72 16.58 -15.17
N TYR A 135 -4.28 17.34 -16.10
CA TYR A 135 -4.42 18.79 -15.99
C TYR A 135 -5.62 19.16 -15.12
N LYS A 136 -5.74 20.45 -14.76
CA LYS A 136 -6.82 20.99 -13.93
C LYS A 136 -8.23 20.74 -14.50
N ASP A 137 -8.38 20.68 -15.82
CA ASP A 137 -9.64 20.48 -16.52
C ASP A 137 -9.84 19.05 -17.05
N THR A 138 -8.88 18.14 -16.84
CA THR A 138 -9.04 16.72 -17.17
C THR A 138 -10.29 16.15 -16.49
N LYS A 139 -11.15 15.52 -17.30
CA LYS A 139 -12.36 14.80 -16.88
C LYS A 139 -12.36 13.33 -17.28
N LEU A 140 -11.51 12.97 -18.23
CA LEU A 140 -11.39 11.62 -18.76
C LEU A 140 -9.93 11.36 -19.11
N ILE A 141 -9.44 10.19 -18.73
CA ILE A 141 -8.19 9.62 -19.22
C ILE A 141 -8.55 8.42 -20.10
N ASP A 142 -8.32 8.55 -21.41
CA ASP A 142 -8.46 7.44 -22.35
C ASP A 142 -7.07 6.83 -22.58
N LYS A 143 -6.92 5.52 -22.35
CA LYS A 143 -5.66 4.78 -22.52
C LYS A 143 -5.06 4.97 -23.92
N LYS A 144 -5.87 5.29 -24.93
CA LYS A 144 -5.40 5.60 -26.30
C LYS A 144 -4.55 6.86 -26.41
N HIS A 145 -4.54 7.72 -25.40
CA HIS A 145 -3.84 9.01 -25.38
C HIS A 145 -2.76 9.08 -24.29
N ILE A 146 -2.29 7.92 -23.81
CA ILE A 146 -1.18 7.82 -22.86
C ILE A 146 0.13 8.33 -23.48
N ILE A 147 1.01 8.83 -22.63
CA ILE A 147 2.30 9.40 -23.03
C ILE A 147 3.33 8.29 -23.24
N LYS A 148 3.37 7.34 -22.31
CA LYS A 148 4.24 6.16 -22.34
C LYS A 148 3.53 5.00 -21.66
N GLU A 149 3.91 3.79 -22.03
CA GLU A 149 3.49 2.56 -21.39
C GLU A 149 4.73 1.71 -21.09
N PHE A 150 4.65 0.96 -20.00
CA PHE A 150 5.64 -0.04 -19.66
C PHE A 150 4.93 -1.32 -19.27
N TYR A 151 5.16 -2.38 -20.04
CA TYR A 151 4.66 -3.72 -19.78
C TYR A 151 5.73 -4.51 -19.05
N LEU A 152 5.36 -5.10 -17.91
CA LEU A 152 6.21 -6.04 -17.21
C LEU A 152 6.03 -7.44 -17.81
N ASP A 153 7.14 -8.11 -18.11
CA ASP A 153 7.08 -9.51 -18.55
C ASP A 153 6.84 -10.43 -17.34
N VAL A 154 5.56 -10.62 -16.99
CA VAL A 154 5.11 -11.43 -15.84
C VAL A 154 5.48 -12.90 -15.93
N ARG A 155 5.86 -13.42 -17.11
CA ARG A 155 6.34 -14.81 -17.24
C ARG A 155 7.62 -15.07 -16.45
N ASN A 156 8.35 -14.01 -16.08
CA ASN A 156 9.54 -14.10 -15.25
C ASN A 156 9.22 -14.03 -13.74
N PHE A 157 7.95 -13.91 -13.37
CA PHE A 157 7.49 -13.77 -11.99
C PHE A 157 6.45 -14.87 -11.68
N GLU A 158 6.73 -15.70 -10.68
CA GLU A 158 5.74 -16.67 -10.16
C GLU A 158 4.59 -15.91 -9.51
N ASN A 159 3.33 -16.24 -9.88
CA ASN A 159 2.07 -15.66 -9.36
C ASN A 159 2.14 -14.14 -9.10
N PHE A 160 1.95 -13.37 -10.17
CA PHE A 160 2.17 -11.92 -10.14
C PHE A 160 0.86 -11.13 -10.08
N GLY A 161 0.59 -10.48 -8.96
CA GLY A 161 -0.49 -9.51 -8.72
C GLY A 161 0.10 -8.18 -8.26
N LEU A 162 0.00 -7.17 -9.13
CA LEU A 162 0.60 -5.85 -8.97
C LEU A 162 -0.33 -4.93 -8.17
N GLU A 163 0.00 -4.67 -6.92
CA GLU A 163 -0.88 -3.89 -6.03
C GLU A 163 -0.48 -2.42 -5.92
N GLY A 164 0.81 -2.12 -5.94
CA GLY A 164 1.30 -0.79 -5.58
C GLY A 164 2.42 -0.27 -6.47
N ILE A 165 2.45 1.06 -6.65
CA ILE A 165 3.45 1.78 -7.43
C ILE A 165 3.91 3.06 -6.73
N SER A 166 5.22 3.29 -6.69
CA SER A 166 5.79 4.58 -6.28
C SER A 166 6.94 5.00 -7.19
N TYR A 167 7.18 6.30 -7.32
CA TYR A 167 8.24 6.82 -8.18
C TYR A 167 9.33 7.57 -7.41
N ASP A 168 10.57 7.41 -7.87
CA ASP A 168 11.75 8.18 -7.48
C ASP A 168 12.24 8.98 -8.69
N ASN A 169 12.00 10.27 -8.65
CA ASN A 169 12.30 11.24 -9.70
C ASN A 169 13.80 11.53 -9.80
N ILE A 170 14.54 11.43 -8.68
CA ILE A 170 15.99 11.62 -8.65
C ILE A 170 16.66 10.52 -9.47
N ASP A 171 16.41 9.26 -9.13
CA ASP A 171 17.08 8.12 -9.74
C ASP A 171 16.35 7.56 -10.98
N ASP A 172 15.16 8.07 -11.30
CA ASP A 172 14.25 7.59 -12.35
C ASP A 172 13.90 6.11 -12.19
N ILE A 173 13.36 5.77 -11.02
CA ILE A 173 13.00 4.40 -10.64
C ILE A 173 11.52 4.34 -10.27
N PHE A 174 10.78 3.45 -10.92
CA PHE A 174 9.50 2.98 -10.42
C PHE A 174 9.72 1.79 -9.48
N TYR A 175 9.07 1.83 -8.34
CA TYR A 175 8.99 0.73 -7.39
C TYR A 175 7.60 0.13 -7.47
N LEU A 176 7.52 -1.16 -7.78
CA LEU A 176 6.30 -1.93 -7.86
C LEU A 176 6.29 -2.98 -6.75
N VAL A 177 5.14 -3.27 -6.16
CA VAL A 177 4.98 -4.41 -5.25
C VAL A 177 4.16 -5.53 -5.88
N ASN A 178 4.57 -6.75 -5.58
CA ASN A 178 3.79 -7.97 -5.82
C ASN A 178 3.18 -8.43 -4.49
N GLU A 179 1.87 -8.62 -4.44
CA GLU A 179 1.12 -8.89 -3.19
C GLU A 179 1.62 -10.14 -2.46
N ARG A 180 1.57 -11.32 -3.12
CA ARG A 180 1.79 -12.62 -2.51
C ARG A 180 2.61 -13.57 -3.39
N ASN A 181 3.15 -14.62 -2.76
CA ASN A 181 3.67 -15.85 -3.37
C ASN A 181 4.62 -15.73 -4.59
N PRO A 182 5.79 -15.09 -4.44
CA PRO A 182 6.27 -14.43 -3.23
C PRO A 182 6.05 -12.92 -3.28
N LYS A 183 5.92 -12.29 -2.11
CA LYS A 183 6.05 -10.83 -1.99
C LYS A 183 7.33 -10.37 -2.66
N LYS A 184 7.27 -9.36 -3.51
CA LYS A 184 8.43 -8.79 -4.21
C LYS A 184 8.33 -7.28 -4.29
N ILE A 185 9.48 -6.61 -4.25
CA ILE A 185 9.60 -5.23 -4.73
C ILE A 185 10.41 -5.26 -6.02
N VAL A 186 9.79 -4.82 -7.11
CA VAL A 186 10.39 -4.75 -8.45
C VAL A 186 10.76 -3.29 -8.74
N LEU A 187 12.01 -3.08 -9.16
CA LEU A 187 12.56 -1.78 -9.53
C LEU A 187 12.62 -1.73 -11.06
N VAL A 188 12.00 -0.71 -11.65
CA VAL A 188 12.06 -0.44 -13.08
C VAL A 188 12.69 0.94 -13.27
N LYS A 189 13.94 0.97 -13.73
CA LYS A 189 14.72 2.20 -13.91
C LYS A 189 14.76 2.62 -15.38
N GLY A 190 14.72 3.93 -15.62
CA GLY A 190 15.03 4.54 -16.92
C GLY A 190 13.82 4.91 -17.79
N VAL A 191 12.60 4.62 -17.32
CA VAL A 191 11.37 4.79 -18.11
C VAL A 191 11.09 6.27 -18.43
N MET A 192 11.28 7.20 -17.48
CA MET A 192 10.97 8.61 -17.75
C MET A 192 12.08 9.30 -18.53
N LYS A 193 13.35 9.03 -18.20
CA LYS A 193 14.51 9.70 -18.82
C LYS A 193 14.98 9.06 -20.13
N ASN A 194 14.27 8.06 -20.65
CA ASN A 194 14.63 7.32 -21.88
C ASN A 194 16.04 6.72 -21.82
N ASN A 195 16.45 6.29 -20.63
CA ASN A 195 17.69 5.53 -20.44
C ASN A 195 17.44 4.05 -20.80
N PRO A 196 18.50 3.24 -20.99
CA PRO A 196 18.34 1.80 -21.05
C PRO A 196 17.54 1.30 -19.83
N ILE A 197 16.50 0.51 -20.09
CA ILE A 197 15.66 -0.02 -19.02
C ILE A 197 16.45 -1.04 -18.22
N GLU A 198 16.46 -0.87 -16.91
CA GLU A 198 17.02 -1.81 -15.95
C GLU A 198 15.93 -2.29 -15.01
N ILE A 199 15.74 -3.61 -14.94
CA ILE A 199 14.78 -4.25 -14.04
C ILE A 199 15.55 -5.02 -12.98
N LYS A 200 15.24 -4.78 -11.70
CA LYS A 200 15.85 -5.46 -10.56
C LYS A 200 14.77 -5.91 -9.58
N ILE A 201 14.94 -7.09 -9.01
CA ILE A 201 14.11 -7.55 -7.90
C ILE A 201 14.90 -7.32 -6.61
N LYS A 202 14.25 -6.75 -5.60
CA LYS A 202 14.87 -6.49 -4.29
C LYS A 202 14.62 -7.66 -3.33
N ASP A 203 15.11 -8.84 -3.70
CA ASP A 203 14.91 -10.09 -2.93
C ASP A 203 15.39 -9.96 -1.47
N LYS A 204 16.54 -9.32 -1.25
CA LYS A 204 17.15 -9.17 0.08
C LYS A 204 16.34 -8.33 1.08
N LEU A 205 15.40 -7.50 0.60
CA LEU A 205 14.51 -6.81 1.54
C LEU A 205 13.59 -7.81 2.22
N LEU A 206 13.19 -8.87 1.53
CA LEU A 206 12.16 -9.80 1.96
C LEU A 206 12.69 -10.91 2.85
N ASP A 207 13.97 -11.27 2.68
CA ASP A 207 14.62 -12.32 3.47
C ASP A 207 14.56 -12.07 4.99
N ASN A 208 14.40 -10.81 5.42
CA ASN A 208 14.29 -10.41 6.84
C ASN A 208 12.91 -9.88 7.24
N ASN A 209 11.95 -9.87 6.31
CA ASN A 209 10.66 -9.16 6.45
C ASN A 209 9.49 -10.14 6.44
N THR A 210 9.59 -11.21 7.24
CA THR A 210 8.61 -12.31 7.32
C THR A 210 7.30 -11.93 8.05
N TYR A 211 7.14 -10.68 8.46
CA TYR A 211 6.11 -10.25 9.42
C TYR A 211 5.06 -9.28 8.86
N LEU A 212 5.12 -8.94 7.58
CA LEU A 212 3.95 -8.43 6.83
C LEU A 212 3.41 -9.61 6.04
N SER A 213 2.13 -9.96 6.09
CA SER A 213 1.63 -11.15 5.36
C SER A 213 1.59 -10.95 3.85
N ASP A 214 1.16 -9.77 3.43
CA ASP A 214 1.01 -9.30 2.05
C ASP A 214 1.76 -7.96 1.84
N PHE A 215 1.82 -7.47 0.59
CA PHE A 215 2.18 -6.09 0.25
C PHE A 215 1.06 -5.43 -0.56
N SER A 216 0.08 -4.81 0.12
CA SER A 216 -1.01 -4.08 -0.51
C SER A 216 -0.60 -2.74 -1.14
N ALA A 217 0.38 -2.03 -0.57
CA ALA A 217 0.81 -0.75 -1.14
C ALA A 217 2.25 -0.36 -0.81
N ILE A 218 2.80 0.57 -1.60
CA ILE A 218 4.14 1.11 -1.38
C ILE A 218 4.19 2.63 -1.58
N HIS A 219 4.88 3.32 -0.67
CA HIS A 219 5.26 4.72 -0.83
C HIS A 219 6.76 4.88 -0.64
N PHE A 220 7.41 5.52 -1.62
CA PHE A 220 8.81 5.91 -1.54
C PHE A 220 8.91 7.39 -1.21
N ASP A 221 9.49 7.70 -0.04
CA ASP A 221 9.71 9.07 0.41
C ASP A 221 11.07 9.57 -0.11
N GLU A 222 11.04 10.43 -1.13
CA GLU A 222 12.26 10.95 -1.76
C GLU A 222 13.16 11.73 -0.79
N LYS A 223 12.57 12.44 0.19
CA LYS A 223 13.32 13.28 1.14
C LYS A 223 14.11 12.43 2.12
N THR A 224 13.49 11.37 2.63
CA THR A 224 14.15 10.49 3.62
C THR A 224 14.77 9.24 3.01
N ARG A 225 14.51 8.97 1.72
CA ARG A 225 14.96 7.79 0.96
C ARG A 225 14.50 6.46 1.60
N HIS A 226 13.36 6.48 2.28
CA HIS A 226 12.76 5.31 2.92
C HIS A 226 11.57 4.79 2.12
N PHE A 227 11.35 3.47 2.21
CA PHE A 227 10.12 2.85 1.75
C PHE A 227 9.16 2.71 2.92
N TYR A 228 7.89 2.91 2.62
CA TYR A 228 6.77 2.58 3.47
C TYR A 228 5.96 1.52 2.72
N VAL A 229 5.75 0.37 3.34
CA VAL A 229 5.00 -0.74 2.75
C VAL A 229 3.82 -1.05 3.66
N LEU A 230 2.64 -1.03 3.08
CA LEU A 230 1.38 -1.34 3.74
C LEU A 230 1.09 -2.82 3.53
N SER A 231 0.49 -3.43 4.56
CA SER A 231 -0.04 -4.78 4.53
C SER A 231 -1.48 -4.71 5.03
N ASP A 232 -2.40 -5.16 4.19
CA ASP A 232 -3.82 -5.17 4.52
C ASP A 232 -4.12 -6.24 5.57
N GLU A 233 -3.60 -7.46 5.36
CA GLU A 233 -3.77 -8.63 6.23
C GLU A 233 -3.21 -8.32 7.61
N SER A 234 -1.98 -7.81 7.71
CA SER A 234 -1.38 -7.53 9.02
C SER A 234 -1.90 -6.23 9.65
N SER A 235 -2.59 -5.35 8.90
CA SER A 235 -2.95 -3.98 9.32
C SER A 235 -1.74 -3.17 9.83
N LEU A 236 -0.60 -3.34 9.16
CA LEU A 236 0.68 -2.73 9.51
C LEU A 236 1.19 -1.84 8.38
N LEU A 237 1.73 -0.69 8.73
CA LEU A 237 2.58 0.12 7.86
C LEU A 237 4.03 -0.04 8.31
N GLY A 238 4.84 -0.78 7.55
CA GLY A 238 6.26 -0.95 7.81
C GLY A 238 7.10 0.12 7.13
N ARG A 239 8.13 0.64 7.79
CA ARG A 239 9.17 1.50 7.20
C ARG A 239 10.48 0.75 7.07
N VAL A 240 11.00 0.69 5.85
CA VAL A 240 12.32 0.13 5.55
C VAL A 240 13.42 1.15 5.82
N GLU A 241 14.38 0.81 6.67
CA GLU A 241 15.63 1.56 6.85
C GLU A 241 16.83 0.83 6.23
N ASP A 242 17.81 1.60 5.73
CA ASP A 242 19.14 1.13 5.32
C ASP A 242 19.19 -0.15 4.46
N LYS A 243 18.14 -0.39 3.68
CA LYS A 243 17.98 -1.51 2.74
C LYS A 243 18.00 -2.91 3.38
N LYS A 244 17.79 -3.05 4.70
CA LYS A 244 18.03 -4.34 5.39
C LYS A 244 16.85 -4.94 6.14
N ASP A 245 15.97 -4.16 6.78
CA ASP A 245 14.73 -4.65 7.37
C ASP A 245 13.68 -3.53 7.54
N PHE A 246 12.47 -3.90 7.96
CA PHE A 246 11.50 -2.94 8.50
C PHE A 246 11.81 -2.63 9.97
N SER A 247 12.62 -1.60 10.21
CA SER A 247 13.08 -1.28 11.57
C SER A 247 12.04 -0.53 12.39
N LYS A 248 11.05 0.08 11.71
CA LYS A 248 9.94 0.84 12.33
C LYS A 248 8.61 0.49 11.69
N TYR A 249 7.55 0.63 12.45
CA TYR A 249 6.20 0.31 11.99
C TYR A 249 5.13 1.22 12.62
N LEU A 250 3.96 1.23 12.02
CA LEU A 250 2.73 1.74 12.60
C LEU A 250 1.72 0.60 12.56
N ASP A 251 1.30 0.11 13.72
CA ASP A 251 0.16 -0.80 13.83
C ASP A 251 -1.12 0.02 13.83
N LEU A 252 -1.97 -0.18 12.84
CA LEU A 252 -3.23 0.56 12.73
C LEU A 252 -4.19 0.17 13.87
N MET A 253 -4.01 -1.00 14.49
CA MET A 253 -4.85 -1.44 15.60
C MET A 253 -4.50 -0.78 16.95
N ASP A 254 -3.36 -0.10 17.05
CA ASP A 254 -2.84 0.49 18.29
C ASP A 254 -3.51 1.85 18.67
N ASN A 255 -4.43 2.34 17.84
CA ASN A 255 -5.18 3.58 18.05
C ASN A 255 -6.67 3.41 17.71
N GLU A 256 -7.56 4.00 18.51
CA GLU A 256 -9.03 3.83 18.38
C GLU A 256 -9.62 4.30 17.05
N ILE A 257 -8.97 5.25 16.38
CA ILE A 257 -9.43 5.81 15.11
C ILE A 257 -8.90 4.98 13.95
N SER A 258 -7.59 4.68 13.91
CA SER A 258 -7.02 3.87 12.84
C SER A 258 -7.46 2.40 12.88
N SER A 259 -7.84 1.87 14.06
CA SER A 259 -8.30 0.48 14.18
C SER A 259 -9.65 0.21 13.50
N LYS A 260 -10.35 1.27 13.10
CA LYS A 260 -11.59 1.22 12.32
C LYS A 260 -11.33 1.20 10.81
N MET A 261 -10.06 1.34 10.37
CA MET A 261 -9.66 1.11 8.99
C MET A 261 -9.79 -0.39 8.69
N VAL A 262 -10.38 -0.71 7.55
CA VAL A 262 -10.56 -2.07 7.04
C VAL A 262 -9.95 -2.11 5.65
N ASN A 263 -9.26 -3.20 5.31
CA ASN A 263 -8.58 -3.43 4.03
C ASN A 263 -7.79 -2.21 3.55
N PRO A 264 -6.72 -1.81 4.25
CA PRO A 264 -5.92 -0.66 3.85
C PRO A 264 -5.08 -1.00 2.60
N GLU A 265 -5.41 -0.34 1.48
CA GLU A 265 -4.89 -0.63 0.13
C GLU A 265 -4.00 0.47 -0.46
N GLY A 266 -3.91 1.63 0.19
CA GLY A 266 -3.17 2.76 -0.38
C GLY A 266 -2.49 3.59 0.69
N ILE A 267 -1.27 4.07 0.40
CA ILE A 267 -0.48 4.92 1.29
C ILE A 267 0.21 6.04 0.52
N THR A 268 0.15 7.26 1.06
CA THR A 268 1.03 8.34 0.64
C THR A 268 1.43 9.24 1.80
N LYS A 269 2.42 10.10 1.56
CA LYS A 269 2.85 11.14 2.48
C LYS A 269 2.89 12.49 1.79
N ASP A 270 2.52 13.53 2.52
CA ASP A 270 2.73 14.91 2.04
C ASP A 270 4.14 15.44 2.39
N SER A 271 4.42 16.65 1.91
CA SER A 271 5.67 17.37 2.13
C SER A 271 5.98 17.68 3.61
N LYS A 272 4.97 17.68 4.49
CA LYS A 272 5.11 17.86 5.93
C LYS A 272 5.33 16.52 6.66
N GLY A 273 5.25 15.40 5.95
CA GLY A 273 5.39 14.05 6.51
C GLY A 273 4.12 13.51 7.15
N ASN A 274 2.96 14.15 6.90
CA ASN A 274 1.67 13.57 7.29
C ASN A 274 1.41 12.32 6.44
N ILE A 275 0.76 11.33 7.03
CA ILE A 275 0.45 10.05 6.40
C ILE A 275 -1.02 10.02 6.02
N TYR A 276 -1.31 9.53 4.82
CA TYR A 276 -2.65 9.32 4.30
C TYR A 276 -2.79 7.89 3.84
N ILE A 277 -3.80 7.19 4.36
CA ILE A 277 -4.10 5.80 4.02
C ILE A 277 -5.53 5.74 3.50
N VAL A 278 -5.75 4.98 2.44
CA VAL A 278 -7.09 4.62 1.97
C VAL A 278 -7.31 3.12 2.10
N GLY A 279 -8.57 2.73 2.19
CA GLY A 279 -8.94 1.32 2.26
C GLY A 279 -10.36 1.06 1.79
N GLU A 280 -10.64 -0.20 1.47
CA GLU A 280 -11.95 -0.57 0.97
C GLU A 280 -13.05 -0.49 2.04
N PRO A 281 -14.31 -0.20 1.63
CA PRO A 281 -14.72 0.14 0.27
C PRO A 281 -14.38 1.59 -0.13
N ASN A 282 -14.22 2.49 0.84
CA ASN A 282 -14.11 3.94 0.61
C ASN A 282 -13.63 4.73 1.85
N LEU A 283 -12.75 4.14 2.65
CA LEU A 283 -12.23 4.77 3.86
C LEU A 283 -11.00 5.62 3.55
N PHE A 284 -10.91 6.77 4.23
CA PHE A 284 -9.77 7.68 4.19
C PHE A 284 -9.31 7.99 5.61
N LEU A 285 -8.07 7.62 5.92
CA LEU A 285 -7.39 7.92 7.17
C LEU A 285 -6.30 8.97 6.92
N SER A 286 -6.31 10.02 7.73
CA SER A 286 -5.21 10.97 7.80
C SER A 286 -4.58 10.91 9.19
N ILE A 287 -3.25 10.90 9.23
CA ILE A 287 -2.45 10.94 10.44
C ILE A 287 -1.51 12.13 10.32
N LYS A 288 -1.88 13.22 10.98
CA LYS A 288 -1.20 14.51 10.85
C LYS A 288 -0.43 14.83 12.12
N ARG A 289 0.76 15.39 11.99
CA ARG A 289 1.49 15.91 13.15
C ARG A 289 0.70 17.10 13.70
N ASP A 290 0.57 17.19 15.02
CA ASP A 290 0.05 18.41 15.63
C ASP A 290 1.02 19.55 15.28
N GLU A 291 0.52 20.62 14.68
CA GLU A 291 1.31 21.83 14.49
C GLU A 291 1.61 22.37 15.89
N VAL A 292 2.80 22.09 16.40
CA VAL A 292 3.36 22.89 17.49
C VAL A 292 3.45 24.29 16.91
N LEU A 293 2.56 25.18 17.36
CA LEU A 293 2.70 26.61 17.12
C LEU A 293 4.04 27.00 17.78
N ASP A 294 5.08 27.14 16.98
CA ASP A 294 6.34 27.76 17.40
C ASP A 294 6.11 29.22 17.82
#